data_AF-A0A9E5CXF6-F1
#
_entry.id   AF-A0A9E5CXF6-F1
#
_cell.length_a   1.000
_cell.length_b   1.000
_cell.length_c   1.000
_cell.angle_alpha   90.00
_cell.angle_beta   90.00
_cell.angle_gamma   90.00
#
_symmetry.space_group_name_H-M   'P 1'
#
loop_
_entity.id
_entity.type
_entity.pdbx_description
1 polymer ?
#
loop_
_entity_poly.entity_id
_entity_poly.type
_entity_poly.pdbx_seq_one_letter_code
_entity_poly.pdbx_strand_id
1 'polypeptide(L)'
;MIIKSVRVQRFRCLRDATLPCEELTALVGANGSGKSAFLRALDIFYNANARISEDDFYDRKTQSPIIIRVIYAQLSAAEQERFRKYIEADELVVEKEIVSDNGKISQPYFGMSLRNTSFAEVRAAGSAADKKTAYNALKSGQFQELPAWTKQSDVTQALEEWEEQNPDRCERLRDDGQFFGFKEVGQARLERDTKFLLIPAVLDAADQTTDKRGGALAGLLDLLVRSALLQRKDIVDFREDMVQKYKDLMNPENLPELKELETALAKTLHNYAPGRGVRLPWNTPETLELPTPTTVPRLVEDDFESTVDRTGHGLQRAFLLALLQHLALAQPPPNQNDDQPEETPGPNLILGIEEPELYLHPGRQRHVARILLQLAEGSIPGVAQRTQVIYGTHSPLFVGIDRGDKV
;
A
#
# COMPACT_ATOMS: atom_id res chain seq x y z
N MET A 1 10.49 -0.79 -1.48
CA MET A 1 10.19 -0.19 -2.79
C MET A 1 9.75 1.27 -2.67
N ILE A 2 9.94 2.06 -3.73
CA ILE A 2 9.44 3.45 -3.86
C ILE A 2 8.61 3.61 -5.15
N ILE A 3 7.78 4.63 -5.25
CA ILE A 3 7.06 4.95 -6.49
C ILE A 3 8.05 5.55 -7.49
N LYS A 4 8.21 4.90 -8.65
CA LYS A 4 8.99 5.42 -9.79
C LYS A 4 8.14 6.30 -10.70
N SER A 5 6.87 5.95 -10.91
CA SER A 5 5.96 6.79 -11.68
C SER A 5 4.50 6.50 -11.38
N VAL A 6 3.65 7.50 -11.63
CA VAL A 6 2.19 7.41 -11.49
C VAL A 6 1.55 7.90 -12.78
N ARG A 7 0.79 7.05 -13.45
CA ARG A 7 -0.07 7.45 -14.57
C ARG A 7 -1.52 7.49 -14.11
N VAL A 8 -2.18 8.63 -14.33
CA VAL A 8 -3.58 8.84 -13.99
C VAL A 8 -4.36 9.15 -15.25
N GLN A 9 -5.44 8.42 -15.47
CA GLN A 9 -6.34 8.62 -16.60
C GLN A 9 -7.76 8.84 -16.10
N ARG A 10 -8.43 9.83 -16.71
CA ARG A 10 -9.84 10.15 -16.54
C ARG A 10 -10.26 10.50 -15.10
N PHE A 11 -9.37 11.09 -14.32
CA PHE A 11 -9.62 11.50 -12.93
C PHE A 11 -9.65 13.03 -12.80
N ARG A 12 -10.78 13.60 -12.39
CA ARG A 12 -10.96 15.05 -12.21
C ARG A 12 -10.48 15.85 -13.44
N CYS A 13 -9.46 16.68 -13.30
CA CYS A 13 -8.86 17.44 -14.40
C CYS A 13 -7.80 16.67 -15.21
N LEU A 14 -7.40 15.48 -14.77
CA LEU A 14 -6.39 14.64 -15.43
C LEU A 14 -7.06 13.73 -16.46
N ARG A 15 -6.92 14.07 -17.75
CA ARG A 15 -7.41 13.23 -18.86
C ARG A 15 -6.56 11.97 -19.02
N ASP A 16 -5.26 12.15 -19.18
CA ASP A 16 -4.22 11.11 -19.23
C ASP A 16 -2.88 11.81 -18.99
N ALA A 17 -2.27 11.58 -17.84
CA ALA A 17 -1.02 12.22 -17.46
C ALA A 17 -0.14 11.26 -16.65
N THR A 18 1.17 11.32 -16.87
CA THR A 18 2.17 10.53 -16.16
C THR A 18 3.10 11.45 -15.40
N LEU A 19 3.25 11.17 -14.11
CA LEU A 19 4.19 11.84 -13.21
C LEU A 19 5.35 10.87 -12.92
N PRO A 20 6.59 11.15 -13.39
CA PRO A 20 7.76 10.49 -12.86
C PRO A 20 8.00 10.93 -11.41
N CYS A 21 8.47 10.02 -10.57
CA CYS A 21 8.75 10.28 -9.17
C CYS A 21 10.16 9.83 -8.81
N GLU A 22 10.82 10.65 -7.99
CA GLU A 22 12.08 10.35 -7.33
C GLU A 22 11.87 10.28 -5.81
N GLU A 23 12.93 10.10 -5.03
CA GLU A 23 12.87 10.11 -3.55
C GLU A 23 12.24 11.41 -3.01
N LEU A 24 12.53 12.54 -3.66
CA LEU A 24 11.89 13.83 -3.41
C LEU A 24 11.38 14.38 -4.74
N THR A 25 10.06 14.57 -4.87
CA THR A 25 9.42 15.07 -6.09
C THR A 25 8.62 16.34 -5.80
N ALA A 26 8.96 17.45 -6.46
CA ALA A 26 8.31 18.74 -6.27
C ALA A 26 7.37 19.09 -7.44
N LEU A 27 6.05 18.99 -7.25
CA LEU A 27 5.07 19.36 -8.27
C LEU A 27 4.89 20.88 -8.30
N VAL A 28 5.31 21.52 -9.40
CA VAL A 28 5.17 22.96 -9.62
C VAL A 28 4.25 23.22 -10.82
N GLY A 29 3.38 24.22 -10.71
CA GLY A 29 2.47 24.59 -11.78
C GLY A 29 1.37 25.53 -11.33
N ALA A 30 0.61 26.08 -12.28
CA ALA A 30 -0.52 26.97 -12.00
C ALA A 30 -1.63 26.31 -11.15
N ASN A 31 -2.50 27.12 -10.56
CA ASN A 31 -3.70 26.62 -9.88
C ASN A 31 -4.56 25.84 -10.87
N GLY A 32 -5.07 24.68 -10.47
CA GLY A 32 -5.88 23.81 -11.33
C GLY A 32 -5.09 22.96 -12.34
N SER A 33 -3.76 23.03 -12.37
CA SER A 33 -2.93 22.24 -13.29
C SER A 33 -2.86 20.74 -13.00
N GLY A 34 -3.52 20.26 -11.93
CA GLY A 34 -3.59 18.84 -11.58
C GLY A 34 -2.63 18.37 -10.47
N LYS A 35 -1.84 19.25 -9.84
CA LYS A 35 -0.93 18.89 -8.73
C LYS A 35 -1.64 18.14 -7.60
N SER A 36 -2.69 18.74 -7.04
CA SER A 36 -3.51 18.11 -6.00
C SER A 36 -4.25 16.88 -6.54
N ALA A 37 -4.61 16.85 -7.83
CA ALA A 37 -5.25 15.69 -8.42
C ALA A 37 -4.33 14.45 -8.44
N PHE A 38 -3.02 14.62 -8.67
CA PHE A 38 -2.06 13.51 -8.54
C PHE A 38 -1.95 12.99 -7.10
N LEU A 39 -1.81 13.88 -6.12
CA LEU A 39 -1.73 13.50 -4.71
C LEU A 39 -3.00 12.79 -4.22
N ARG A 40 -4.17 13.25 -4.68
CA ARG A 40 -5.47 12.62 -4.39
C ARG A 40 -5.67 11.30 -5.12
N ALA A 41 -5.14 11.16 -6.34
CA ALA A 41 -5.14 9.89 -7.05
C ALA A 41 -4.30 8.84 -6.30
N LEU A 42 -3.15 9.22 -5.74
CA LEU A 42 -2.36 8.33 -4.88
C LEU A 42 -3.10 7.96 -3.58
N ASP A 43 -3.76 8.92 -2.93
CA ASP A 43 -4.58 8.66 -1.74
C ASP A 43 -5.69 7.63 -2.03
N ILE A 44 -6.41 7.82 -3.14
CA ILE A 44 -7.42 6.87 -3.63
C ILE A 44 -6.78 5.53 -3.99
N PHE A 45 -5.59 5.53 -4.59
CA PHE A 45 -4.89 4.30 -4.96
C PHE A 45 -4.51 3.47 -3.73
N TYR A 46 -4.13 4.08 -2.61
CA TYR A 46 -3.80 3.34 -1.39
C TYR A 46 -5.05 2.96 -0.56
N ASN A 47 -6.15 3.73 -0.67
CA ASN A 47 -7.39 3.40 0.03
C ASN A 47 -8.26 2.41 -0.76
N ALA A 48 -8.24 1.13 -0.38
CA ALA A 48 -9.00 0.06 -1.05
C ALA A 48 -10.49 0.36 -1.25
N ASN A 49 -11.12 1.10 -0.31
CA ASN A 49 -12.53 1.48 -0.36
C ASN A 49 -12.69 3.01 -0.37
N ALA A 50 -11.90 3.70 -1.20
CA ALA A 50 -11.97 5.15 -1.33
C ALA A 50 -13.40 5.61 -1.66
N ARG A 51 -13.82 6.73 -1.07
CA ARG A 51 -15.10 7.37 -1.43
C ARG A 51 -14.92 8.06 -2.77
N ILE A 52 -15.69 7.64 -3.77
CA ILE A 52 -15.67 8.18 -5.13
C ILE A 52 -17.04 8.76 -5.45
N SER A 53 -17.04 9.96 -6.00
CA SER A 53 -18.22 10.67 -6.48
C SER A 53 -18.23 10.79 -8.00
N GLU A 54 -19.36 11.22 -8.58
CA GLU A 54 -19.43 11.50 -10.03
C GLU A 54 -18.48 12.62 -10.45
N ASP A 55 -18.19 13.57 -9.56
CA ASP A 55 -17.27 14.68 -9.78
C ASP A 55 -15.79 14.25 -9.86
N ASP A 56 -15.47 13.02 -9.42
CA ASP A 56 -14.12 12.47 -9.56
C ASP A 56 -13.85 11.92 -10.97
N PHE A 57 -14.89 11.65 -11.76
CA PHE A 57 -14.74 11.21 -13.15
C PHE A 57 -14.49 12.40 -14.06
N TYR A 58 -13.51 12.29 -14.96
CA TYR A 58 -13.24 13.33 -15.95
C TYR A 58 -14.48 13.59 -16.81
N ASP A 59 -14.88 14.85 -16.94
CA ASP A 59 -16.15 15.30 -17.55
C ASP A 59 -17.42 14.64 -16.96
N ARG A 60 -17.37 14.10 -15.73
CA ARG A 60 -18.44 13.31 -15.10
C ARG A 60 -18.86 12.09 -15.92
N LYS A 61 -17.98 11.57 -16.80
CA LYS A 61 -18.26 10.42 -17.66
C LYS A 61 -18.06 9.12 -16.88
N THR A 62 -19.03 8.77 -16.04
CA THR A 62 -19.02 7.57 -15.18
C THR A 62 -18.91 6.24 -15.94
N GLN A 63 -19.30 6.21 -17.23
CA GLN A 63 -19.14 5.06 -18.11
C GLN A 63 -17.67 4.78 -18.50
N SER A 64 -16.79 5.77 -18.33
CA SER A 64 -15.36 5.61 -18.59
C SER A 64 -14.62 5.42 -17.27
N PRO A 65 -13.95 4.27 -17.06
CA PRO A 65 -13.29 4.02 -15.78
C PRO A 65 -12.11 4.96 -15.56
N ILE A 66 -11.94 5.37 -14.29
CA ILE A 66 -10.71 6.03 -13.83
C ILE A 66 -9.64 4.96 -13.71
N ILE A 67 -8.44 5.25 -14.21
CA ILE A 67 -7.30 4.34 -14.16
C ILE A 67 -6.15 5.04 -13.45
N ILE A 68 -5.64 4.43 -12.38
CA ILE A 68 -4.48 4.90 -11.64
C ILE A 68 -3.44 3.79 -11.65
N ARG A 69 -2.37 3.96 -12.43
CA ARG A 69 -1.25 3.02 -12.53
C ARG A 69 -0.06 3.56 -11.75
N VAL A 70 0.48 2.74 -10.86
CA VAL A 70 1.69 3.04 -10.10
C VAL A 70 2.76 2.02 -10.47
N ILE A 71 3.92 2.53 -10.85
CA ILE A 71 5.13 1.72 -11.08
C ILE A 71 6.03 1.92 -9.87
N TYR A 72 6.39 0.82 -9.22
CA TYR A 72 7.35 0.79 -8.12
C TYR A 72 8.71 0.32 -8.62
N ALA A 73 9.77 0.86 -8.02
CA ALA A 73 11.14 0.45 -8.26
C ALA A 73 11.90 0.26 -6.92
N GLN A 74 13.14 -0.21 -7.03
CA GLN A 74 14.03 -0.47 -5.90
C GLN A 74 13.40 -1.40 -4.85
N LEU A 75 12.87 -2.53 -5.32
CA LEU A 75 12.26 -3.56 -4.48
C LEU A 75 13.32 -4.26 -3.62
N SER A 76 13.01 -4.54 -2.36
CA SER A 76 13.82 -5.39 -1.48
C SER A 76 13.73 -6.86 -1.90
N ALA A 77 14.64 -7.71 -1.43
CA ALA A 77 14.60 -9.14 -1.74
C ALA A 77 13.26 -9.81 -1.31
N ALA A 78 12.72 -9.40 -0.15
CA ALA A 78 11.44 -9.90 0.34
C ALA A 78 10.25 -9.43 -0.52
N GLU A 79 10.29 -8.19 -1.01
CA GLU A 79 9.30 -7.66 -1.95
C GLU A 79 9.42 -8.35 -3.32
N GLN A 80 10.65 -8.61 -3.78
CA GLN A 80 10.90 -9.32 -5.03
C GLN A 80 10.34 -10.74 -5.03
N GLU A 81 10.55 -11.51 -3.96
CA GLU A 81 9.98 -12.85 -3.86
C GLU A 81 8.44 -12.79 -3.78
N ARG A 82 7.90 -11.86 -3.00
CA ARG A 82 6.43 -11.72 -2.83
C ARG A 82 5.72 -11.35 -4.11
N PHE A 83 6.27 -10.42 -4.88
CA PHE A 83 5.67 -9.89 -6.10
C PHE A 83 6.28 -10.50 -7.38
N ARG A 84 7.04 -11.59 -7.28
CA ARG A 84 7.79 -12.20 -8.40
C ARG A 84 6.99 -12.35 -9.70
N LYS A 85 5.71 -12.71 -9.61
CA LYS A 85 4.81 -12.91 -10.77
C LYS A 85 4.53 -11.60 -11.54
N TYR A 86 4.64 -10.46 -10.85
CA TYR A 86 4.27 -9.13 -11.34
C TYR A 86 5.48 -8.22 -11.60
N ILE A 87 6.69 -8.71 -11.35
CA ILE A 87 7.93 -7.93 -11.54
C ILE A 87 8.46 -8.12 -12.96
N GLU A 88 8.95 -7.04 -13.55
CA GLU A 88 9.67 -6.99 -14.81
C GLU A 88 10.75 -5.94 -14.76
N ALA A 89 11.99 -6.27 -15.18
CA ALA A 89 13.11 -5.33 -15.17
C ALA A 89 13.27 -4.60 -13.81
N ASP A 90 13.11 -5.34 -12.71
CA ASP A 90 13.14 -4.85 -11.32
C ASP A 90 12.07 -3.82 -10.96
N GLU A 91 10.98 -3.78 -11.73
CA GLU A 91 9.82 -2.91 -11.50
C GLU A 91 8.55 -3.71 -11.25
N LEU A 92 7.73 -3.21 -10.33
CA LEU A 92 6.40 -3.73 -10.06
C LEU A 92 5.36 -2.74 -10.59
N VAL A 93 4.50 -3.20 -11.49
CA VAL A 93 3.41 -2.38 -12.04
C VAL A 93 2.09 -2.82 -11.45
N VAL A 94 1.43 -1.89 -10.74
CA VAL A 94 0.11 -2.10 -10.15
C VAL A 94 -0.84 -1.04 -10.67
N GLU A 95 -2.05 -1.44 -11.00
CA GLU A 95 -3.07 -0.55 -11.52
C GLU A 95 -4.38 -0.72 -10.75
N LYS A 96 -4.97 0.40 -10.36
CA LYS A 96 -6.31 0.45 -9.78
C LYS A 96 -7.27 0.99 -10.83
N GLU A 97 -8.34 0.25 -11.09
CA GLU A 97 -9.42 0.67 -11.97
C GLU A 97 -10.66 0.97 -11.14
N ILE A 98 -11.27 2.13 -11.37
CA ILE A 98 -12.49 2.53 -10.66
C ILE A 98 -13.62 2.60 -11.68
N VAL A 99 -14.59 1.71 -11.50
CA VAL A 99 -15.73 1.54 -12.39
C VAL A 99 -16.99 1.96 -11.64
N SER A 100 -17.86 2.72 -12.30
CA SER A 100 -19.20 3.02 -11.82
C SER A 100 -20.22 2.24 -12.64
N ASP A 101 -20.99 1.38 -11.97
CA ASP A 101 -22.12 0.66 -12.57
C ASP A 101 -23.39 1.00 -11.78
N ASN A 102 -24.30 1.77 -12.41
CA ASN A 102 -25.56 2.21 -11.81
C ASN A 102 -25.42 2.83 -10.40
N GLY A 103 -24.35 3.62 -10.18
CA GLY A 103 -24.04 4.28 -8.91
C GLY A 103 -23.28 3.39 -7.90
N LYS A 104 -23.09 2.10 -8.19
CA LYS A 104 -22.22 1.23 -7.42
C LYS A 104 -20.78 1.35 -7.92
N ILE A 105 -19.87 1.67 -7.01
CA ILE A 105 -18.44 1.81 -7.32
C ILE A 105 -17.72 0.48 -7.07
N SER A 106 -16.96 0.02 -8.07
CA SER A 106 -16.01 -1.11 -7.98
C SER A 106 -14.59 -0.59 -8.14
N GLN A 107 -13.65 -1.11 -7.36
CA GLN A 107 -12.26 -0.61 -7.29
C GLN A 107 -11.20 -1.73 -7.32
N PRO A 108 -11.20 -2.66 -8.29
CA PRO A 108 -10.22 -3.75 -8.37
C PRO A 108 -8.79 -3.23 -8.60
N TYR A 109 -7.84 -4.03 -8.13
CA TYR A 109 -6.41 -3.87 -8.42
C TYR A 109 -5.94 -4.96 -9.38
N PHE A 110 -5.11 -4.56 -10.32
CA PHE A 110 -4.50 -5.39 -11.34
C PHE A 110 -2.99 -5.31 -11.23
N GLY A 111 -2.31 -6.46 -11.23
CA GLY A 111 -0.88 -6.53 -11.51
C GLY A 111 -0.64 -6.78 -12.99
N MET A 112 0.54 -6.40 -13.49
CA MET A 112 1.01 -6.79 -14.82
C MET A 112 1.76 -8.11 -14.73
N SER A 113 1.23 -9.18 -15.33
CA SER A 113 1.89 -10.49 -15.39
C SER A 113 2.06 -10.95 -16.83
N LEU A 114 2.98 -11.88 -17.08
CA LEU A 114 3.06 -12.57 -18.37
C LEU A 114 1.78 -13.40 -18.55
N ARG A 115 1.07 -13.14 -19.66
CA ARG A 115 -0.17 -13.82 -20.01
C ARG A 115 -0.27 -14.06 -21.51
N ASN A 116 -0.90 -15.14 -21.90
CA ASN A 116 -1.18 -15.43 -23.30
C ASN A 116 -2.49 -14.73 -23.73
N THR A 117 -2.44 -13.96 -24.82
CA THR A 117 -3.59 -13.24 -25.38
C THR A 117 -4.74 -14.18 -25.78
N SER A 118 -4.44 -15.40 -26.20
CA SER A 118 -5.45 -16.40 -26.59
C SER A 118 -6.32 -16.84 -25.41
N PHE A 119 -5.82 -16.69 -24.17
CA PHE A 119 -6.56 -17.09 -22.97
C PHE A 119 -7.55 -16.02 -22.50
N ALA A 120 -7.53 -14.83 -23.10
CA ALA A 120 -8.38 -13.71 -22.73
C ALA A 120 -9.88 -14.05 -22.86
N GLU A 121 -10.29 -14.75 -23.92
CA GLU A 121 -11.69 -15.15 -24.13
C GLU A 121 -12.19 -16.09 -23.02
N VAL A 122 -11.36 -17.05 -22.60
CA VAL A 122 -11.70 -17.97 -21.50
C VAL A 122 -11.82 -17.23 -20.17
N ARG A 123 -10.99 -16.21 -19.95
CA ARG A 123 -11.01 -15.42 -18.72
C ARG A 123 -12.21 -14.47 -18.66
N ALA A 124 -12.53 -13.83 -19.78
CA ALA A 124 -13.64 -12.88 -19.92
C ALA A 124 -15.03 -13.54 -19.92
N ALA A 125 -15.14 -14.83 -20.24
CA ALA A 125 -16.42 -15.52 -20.26
C ALA A 125 -17.12 -15.51 -18.89
N GLY A 126 -18.37 -15.04 -18.87
CA GLY A 126 -19.12 -14.79 -17.63
C GLY A 126 -19.72 -16.03 -16.96
N SER A 127 -20.06 -17.08 -17.74
CA SER A 127 -20.63 -18.32 -17.22
C SER A 127 -19.66 -19.50 -17.31
N ALA A 128 -19.83 -20.50 -16.43
CA ALA A 128 -19.01 -21.71 -16.47
C ALA A 128 -19.18 -22.50 -17.79
N ALA A 129 -20.36 -22.43 -18.41
CA ALA A 129 -20.62 -23.06 -19.70
C ALA A 129 -19.83 -22.36 -20.83
N ASP A 130 -19.83 -21.02 -20.84
CA ASP A 130 -19.11 -20.24 -21.83
C ASP A 130 -17.60 -20.42 -21.69
N LYS A 131 -17.09 -20.41 -20.44
CA LYS A 131 -15.68 -20.72 -20.16
C LYS A 131 -15.28 -22.09 -20.67
N LYS A 132 -16.13 -23.10 -20.48
CA LYS A 132 -15.87 -24.47 -20.95
C LYS A 132 -15.83 -24.56 -22.46
N THR A 133 -16.74 -23.87 -23.15
CA THR A 133 -16.75 -23.82 -24.62
C THR A 133 -15.49 -23.16 -25.15
N ALA A 134 -15.11 -21.99 -24.62
CA ALA A 134 -13.90 -21.27 -25.03
C ALA A 134 -12.62 -22.07 -24.74
N TYR A 135 -12.53 -22.70 -23.57
CA TYR A 135 -11.37 -23.51 -23.18
C TYR A 135 -11.20 -24.73 -24.09
N ASN A 136 -12.29 -25.44 -24.41
CA ASN A 136 -12.23 -26.60 -25.30
C ASN A 136 -11.85 -26.19 -26.73
N ALA A 137 -12.25 -25.00 -27.19
CA ALA A 137 -11.86 -24.47 -28.49
C ALA A 137 -10.35 -24.14 -28.55
N LEU A 138 -9.77 -23.59 -27.47
CA LEU A 138 -8.33 -23.40 -27.38
C LEU A 138 -7.58 -24.72 -27.40
N LYS A 139 -8.06 -25.69 -26.61
CA LYS A 139 -7.46 -27.02 -26.51
C LYS A 139 -7.50 -27.78 -27.83
N SER A 140 -8.59 -27.71 -28.59
CA SER A 140 -8.68 -28.37 -29.90
C SER A 140 -7.83 -27.69 -30.99
N GLY A 141 -7.41 -26.44 -30.76
CA GLY A 141 -6.55 -25.67 -31.64
C GLY A 141 -5.07 -25.77 -31.27
N GLN A 142 -4.51 -24.63 -30.83
CA GLN A 142 -3.07 -24.42 -30.65
C GLN A 142 -2.52 -24.88 -29.29
N PHE A 143 -3.37 -25.35 -28.38
CA PHE A 143 -3.00 -25.65 -26.98
C PHE A 143 -3.44 -27.06 -26.57
N GLN A 144 -3.06 -28.06 -27.35
CA GLN A 144 -3.48 -29.47 -27.16
C GLN A 144 -2.94 -30.07 -25.85
N GLU A 145 -1.83 -29.52 -25.35
CA GLU A 145 -1.18 -29.88 -24.09
C GLU A 145 -1.99 -29.51 -22.84
N LEU A 146 -3.01 -28.64 -22.95
CA LEU A 146 -3.83 -28.24 -21.81
C LEU A 146 -4.66 -29.43 -21.26
N PRO A 147 -4.81 -29.56 -19.93
CA PRO A 147 -5.57 -30.65 -19.32
C PRO A 147 -7.05 -30.63 -19.71
N ALA A 148 -7.75 -31.77 -19.56
CA ALA A 148 -9.19 -31.82 -19.82
C ALA A 148 -9.96 -30.99 -18.78
N TRP A 149 -11.04 -30.34 -19.21
CA TRP A 149 -11.90 -29.59 -18.29
C TRP A 149 -12.54 -30.54 -17.25
N THR A 150 -12.26 -30.30 -15.99
CA THR A 150 -12.92 -30.94 -14.83
C THR A 150 -13.88 -29.96 -14.16
N LYS A 151 -13.34 -28.89 -13.57
CA LYS A 151 -14.06 -27.82 -12.87
C LYS A 151 -13.40 -26.47 -13.15
N GLN A 152 -14.15 -25.38 -12.93
CA GLN A 152 -13.71 -24.03 -13.27
C GLN A 152 -12.40 -23.60 -12.61
N SER A 153 -12.14 -24.01 -11.36
CA SER A 153 -10.90 -23.67 -10.66
C SER A 153 -9.65 -24.30 -11.29
N ASP A 154 -9.78 -25.52 -11.81
CA ASP A 154 -8.65 -26.27 -12.39
C ASP A 154 -8.23 -25.68 -13.73
N VAL A 155 -9.17 -25.02 -14.41
CA VAL A 155 -8.91 -24.33 -15.68
C VAL A 155 -8.09 -23.08 -15.45
N THR A 156 -8.45 -22.25 -14.46
CA THR A 156 -7.63 -21.07 -14.12
C THR A 156 -6.21 -21.48 -13.77
N GLN A 157 -6.06 -22.49 -12.91
CA GLN A 157 -4.74 -23.02 -12.53
C GLN A 157 -3.96 -23.56 -13.73
N ALA A 158 -4.60 -24.36 -14.60
CA ALA A 158 -3.94 -24.91 -15.78
C ALA A 158 -3.46 -23.84 -16.76
N LEU A 159 -4.24 -22.75 -16.95
CA LEU A 159 -3.82 -21.63 -17.79
C LEU A 159 -2.62 -20.89 -17.18
N GLU A 160 -2.63 -20.67 -15.86
CA GLU A 160 -1.51 -20.03 -15.16
C GLU A 160 -0.22 -20.87 -15.22
N GLU A 161 -0.33 -22.18 -14.94
CA GLU A 161 0.81 -23.12 -15.02
C GLU A 161 1.40 -23.18 -16.44
N TRP A 162 0.54 -23.14 -17.47
CA TRP A 162 1.00 -23.10 -18.85
C TRP A 162 1.73 -21.80 -19.18
N GLU A 163 1.22 -20.64 -18.74
CA GLU A 163 1.87 -19.34 -18.96
C GLU A 163 3.23 -19.23 -18.26
N GLU A 164 3.37 -19.80 -17.06
CA GLU A 164 4.64 -19.87 -16.33
C GLU A 164 5.68 -20.74 -17.06
N GLN A 165 5.25 -21.80 -17.75
CA GLN A 165 6.13 -22.70 -18.50
C GLN A 165 6.48 -22.19 -19.91
N ASN A 166 5.71 -21.24 -20.46
CA ASN A 166 5.86 -20.75 -21.83
C ASN A 166 5.96 -19.21 -21.89
N PRO A 167 6.95 -18.59 -21.22
CA PRO A 167 7.06 -17.13 -21.15
C PRO A 167 7.28 -16.46 -22.51
N ASP A 168 7.89 -17.17 -23.46
CA ASP A 168 8.14 -16.73 -24.85
C ASP A 168 6.87 -16.58 -25.69
N ARG A 169 5.78 -17.23 -25.27
CA ARG A 169 4.46 -17.16 -25.91
C ARG A 169 3.50 -16.26 -25.14
N CYS A 170 4.00 -15.47 -24.20
CA CYS A 170 3.20 -14.59 -23.36
C CYS A 170 3.56 -13.13 -23.59
N GLU A 171 2.58 -12.26 -23.40
CA GLU A 171 2.74 -10.82 -23.39
C GLU A 171 2.38 -10.27 -22.01
N ARG A 172 2.92 -9.10 -21.65
CA ARG A 172 2.60 -8.47 -20.37
C ARG A 172 1.21 -7.85 -20.43
N LEU A 173 0.27 -8.43 -19.69
CA LEU A 173 -1.12 -7.98 -19.64
C LEU A 173 -1.58 -7.83 -18.19
N ARG A 174 -2.69 -7.10 -18.02
CA ARG A 174 -3.38 -7.01 -16.72
C ARG A 174 -3.81 -8.40 -16.28
N ASP A 175 -3.75 -8.64 -14.98
CA ASP A 175 -4.34 -9.83 -14.38
C ASP A 175 -5.89 -9.80 -14.38
N ASP A 176 -6.51 -10.77 -13.70
CA ASP A 176 -7.98 -10.88 -13.63
C ASP A 176 -8.62 -9.98 -12.53
N GLY A 177 -7.93 -8.92 -12.10
CA GLY A 177 -8.36 -8.05 -11.01
C GLY A 177 -8.14 -8.67 -9.63
N GLN A 178 -7.21 -9.61 -9.54
CA GLN A 178 -6.92 -10.44 -8.38
C GLN A 178 -5.47 -10.28 -7.93
N PHE A 179 -4.92 -9.09 -8.10
CA PHE A 179 -3.56 -8.78 -7.64
C PHE A 179 -3.34 -9.20 -6.17
N PHE A 180 -4.39 -9.04 -5.34
CA PHE A 180 -4.43 -9.47 -3.94
C PHE A 180 -5.12 -10.82 -3.68
N GLY A 181 -5.40 -11.64 -4.69
CA GLY A 181 -5.97 -12.99 -4.56
C GLY A 181 -7.36 -13.09 -3.89
N PHE A 182 -8.02 -14.24 -4.03
CA PHE A 182 -9.34 -14.49 -3.41
C PHE A 182 -9.30 -14.73 -1.89
N LYS A 183 -8.15 -15.15 -1.35
CA LYS A 183 -8.01 -15.55 0.07
C LYS A 183 -7.53 -14.44 0.99
N GLU A 184 -7.14 -13.29 0.45
CA GLU A 184 -6.50 -12.22 1.23
C GLU A 184 -7.35 -10.93 1.18
N VAL A 185 -8.66 -11.11 1.39
CA VAL A 185 -9.69 -10.05 1.47
C VAL A 185 -9.55 -9.20 2.76
N GLY A 186 -8.38 -9.19 3.39
CA GLY A 186 -8.04 -8.30 4.49
C GLY A 186 -7.11 -7.21 4.00
N GLN A 187 -7.67 -6.06 3.62
CA GLN A 187 -7.14 -4.67 3.49
C GLN A 187 -5.63 -4.32 3.33
N ALA A 188 -4.64 -5.20 3.42
CA ALA A 188 -3.25 -4.80 3.67
C ALA A 188 -2.21 -5.71 2.99
N ARG A 189 -2.03 -5.59 1.66
CA ARG A 189 -0.80 -6.12 1.02
C ARG A 189 0.18 -5.03 0.61
N LEU A 190 -0.26 -4.01 -0.14
CA LEU A 190 0.63 -2.88 -0.45
C LEU A 190 1.00 -2.09 0.81
N GLU A 191 0.07 -1.92 1.77
CA GLU A 191 0.33 -1.26 3.06
C GLU A 191 1.40 -1.96 3.92
N ARG A 192 1.65 -3.25 3.67
CA ARG A 192 2.72 -4.00 4.35
C ARG A 192 4.11 -3.57 3.89
N ASP A 193 4.24 -3.15 2.63
CA ASP A 193 5.53 -2.82 2.01
C ASP A 193 5.70 -1.31 1.78
N THR A 194 4.60 -0.59 1.57
CA THR A 194 4.54 0.86 1.37
C THR A 194 3.30 1.47 2.01
N LYS A 195 3.47 2.53 2.80
CA LYS A 195 2.38 3.31 3.40
C LYS A 195 2.36 4.71 2.81
N PHE A 196 1.25 5.09 2.20
CA PHE A 196 1.04 6.47 1.74
C PHE A 196 0.32 7.29 2.81
N LEU A 197 0.79 8.52 3.04
CA LEU A 197 0.19 9.48 3.95
C LEU A 197 0.04 10.82 3.26
N LEU A 198 -1.22 11.24 3.03
CA LEU A 198 -1.54 12.54 2.46
C LEU A 198 -1.69 13.59 3.56
N ILE A 199 -0.96 14.69 3.44
CA ILE A 199 -1.08 15.89 4.26
C ILE A 199 -1.74 16.97 3.39
N PRO A 200 -3.03 17.28 3.60
CA PRO A 200 -3.73 18.29 2.81
C PRO A 200 -3.23 19.71 3.14
N ALA A 201 -3.51 20.66 2.25
CA ALA A 201 -3.10 22.06 2.42
C ALA A 201 -3.73 22.67 3.68
N VAL A 202 -5.01 22.37 3.90
CA VAL A 202 -5.77 22.77 5.09
C VAL A 202 -6.26 21.51 5.78
N LEU A 203 -6.07 21.46 7.10
CA LEU A 203 -6.57 20.37 7.95
C LEU A 203 -7.98 20.75 8.39
N ASP A 204 -9.00 20.14 7.79
CA ASP A 204 -10.41 20.35 8.17
C ASP A 204 -10.81 19.42 9.33
N ALA A 205 -11.68 19.89 10.23
CA ALA A 205 -12.27 19.10 11.30
C ALA A 205 -13.11 17.93 10.76
N ALA A 206 -13.71 18.08 9.57
CA ALA A 206 -14.46 17.03 8.89
C ALA A 206 -13.57 15.84 8.48
N ASP A 207 -12.33 16.11 8.07
CA ASP A 207 -11.34 15.10 7.68
C ASP A 207 -10.75 14.37 8.91
N GLN A 208 -10.81 14.99 10.10
CA GLN A 208 -10.34 14.39 11.36
C GLN A 208 -11.38 13.49 12.05
N THR A 209 -12.67 13.63 11.71
CA THR A 209 -13.78 12.95 12.41
C THR A 209 -14.33 11.73 11.66
N THR A 210 -14.05 11.60 10.37
CA THR A 210 -14.63 10.54 9.53
C THR A 210 -13.79 9.25 9.47
N ASP A 211 -12.49 9.32 9.75
CA ASP A 211 -11.61 8.13 9.77
C ASP A 211 -11.30 7.67 11.18
N LYS A 212 -11.64 6.41 11.48
CA LYS A 212 -11.31 5.72 12.74
C LYS A 212 -9.79 5.60 12.99
N ARG A 213 -8.94 6.05 12.06
CA ARG A 213 -7.47 6.05 12.13
C ARG A 213 -6.86 7.42 12.49
N GLY A 214 -7.67 8.47 12.63
CA GLY A 214 -7.20 9.85 12.83
C GLY A 214 -6.52 10.39 11.56
N GLY A 215 -6.72 11.67 11.23
CA GLY A 215 -6.20 12.23 9.98
C GLY A 215 -4.67 12.27 9.91
N ALA A 216 -4.13 12.98 8.91
CA ALA A 216 -2.69 13.02 8.59
C ALA A 216 -1.76 13.22 9.82
N LEU A 217 -2.14 14.11 10.74
CA LEU A 217 -1.38 14.40 11.96
C LEU A 217 -1.35 13.25 12.96
N ALA A 218 -2.47 12.54 13.13
CA ALA A 218 -2.51 11.36 13.99
C ALA A 218 -1.63 10.24 13.39
N GLY A 219 -1.64 10.10 12.06
CA GLY A 219 -0.74 9.20 11.34
C GLY A 219 0.73 9.53 11.59
N LEU A 220 1.15 10.80 11.48
CA LEU A 220 2.52 11.22 11.78
C LEU A 220 2.89 11.01 13.25
N LEU A 221 1.97 11.29 14.17
CA LEU A 221 2.19 11.10 15.59
C LEU A 221 2.36 9.61 15.94
N ASP A 222 1.54 8.73 15.36
CA ASP A 222 1.67 7.28 15.53
C ASP A 222 3.03 6.79 15.03
N LEU A 223 3.52 7.30 13.88
CA LEU A 223 4.87 7.00 13.39
C LEU A 223 5.95 7.45 14.38
N LEU A 224 5.83 8.66 14.94
CA LEU A 224 6.77 9.16 15.95
C LEU A 224 6.77 8.34 17.23
N VAL A 225 5.59 8.05 17.76
CA VAL A 225 5.43 7.25 18.98
C VAL A 225 6.01 5.86 18.76
N ARG A 226 5.73 5.23 17.61
CA ARG A 226 6.33 3.94 17.23
C ARG A 226 7.85 4.01 17.20
N SER A 227 8.42 5.01 16.53
CA SER A 227 9.88 5.18 16.48
C SER A 227 10.48 5.33 17.87
N ALA A 228 9.89 6.17 18.72
CA ALA A 228 10.36 6.40 20.08
C ALA A 228 10.25 5.14 20.98
N LEU A 229 9.19 4.35 20.83
CA LEU A 229 9.01 3.11 21.58
C LEU A 229 10.00 2.03 21.14
N LEU A 230 10.31 1.95 19.84
CA LEU A 230 11.25 0.96 19.31
C LEU A 230 12.71 1.30 19.63
N GLN A 231 13.04 2.55 19.94
CA GLN A 231 14.36 2.93 20.43
C GLN A 231 14.57 2.59 21.92
N ARG A 232 13.51 2.18 22.64
CA ARG A 232 13.62 1.80 24.05
C ARG A 232 14.03 0.34 24.20
N LYS A 233 15.23 0.12 24.72
CA LYS A 233 15.79 -1.21 24.96
C LYS A 233 14.86 -2.13 25.77
N ASP A 234 14.23 -1.61 26.82
CA ASP A 234 13.33 -2.41 27.66
C ASP A 234 12.07 -2.89 26.92
N ILE A 235 11.58 -2.11 25.95
CA ILE A 235 10.45 -2.49 25.09
C ILE A 235 10.88 -3.53 24.06
N VAL A 236 12.06 -3.36 23.47
CA VAL A 236 12.64 -4.31 22.51
C VAL A 236 12.88 -5.66 23.19
N ASP A 237 13.57 -5.66 24.35
CA ASP A 237 13.84 -6.88 25.14
C ASP A 237 12.53 -7.59 25.54
N PHE A 238 11.50 -6.83 25.97
CA PHE A 238 10.19 -7.38 26.31
C PHE A 238 9.48 -7.99 25.09
N ARG A 239 9.59 -7.35 23.91
CA ARG A 239 9.00 -7.84 22.67
C ARG A 239 9.62 -9.18 22.27
N GLU A 240 10.94 -9.29 22.34
CA GLU A 240 11.66 -10.52 22.03
C GLU A 240 11.27 -11.66 22.98
N ASP A 241 11.26 -11.39 24.29
CA ASP A 241 10.83 -12.35 25.32
C ASP A 241 9.37 -12.80 25.12
N MET A 242 8.47 -11.86 24.80
CA MET A 242 7.07 -12.15 24.48
C MET A 242 6.92 -13.06 23.25
N VAL A 243 7.64 -12.76 22.17
CA VAL A 243 7.61 -13.58 20.95
C VAL A 243 8.11 -14.98 21.24
N GLN A 244 9.20 -15.10 22.00
CA GLN A 244 9.76 -16.40 22.36
C GLN A 244 8.79 -17.20 23.23
N LYS A 245 8.27 -16.61 24.31
CA LYS A 245 7.26 -17.25 25.17
C LYS A 245 6.00 -17.65 24.41
N TYR A 246 5.55 -16.81 23.47
CA TYR A 246 4.40 -17.14 22.64
C TYR A 246 4.68 -18.33 21.72
N LYS A 247 5.86 -18.37 21.07
CA LYS A 247 6.27 -19.51 20.24
C LYS A 247 6.34 -20.80 21.05
N ASP A 248 6.86 -20.74 22.28
CA ASP A 248 6.96 -21.89 23.17
C ASP A 248 5.58 -22.39 23.62
N LEU A 249 4.68 -21.48 23.99
CA LEU A 249 3.29 -21.79 24.37
C LEU A 249 2.45 -22.34 23.22
N MET A 250 2.64 -21.79 22.01
CA MET A 250 1.88 -22.17 20.82
C MET A 250 2.56 -23.27 19.98
N ASN A 251 3.60 -23.90 20.52
CA ASN A 251 4.26 -25.03 19.88
C ASN A 251 3.27 -26.22 19.83
N PRO A 252 3.01 -26.82 18.64
CA PRO A 252 2.12 -27.97 18.50
C PRO A 252 2.44 -29.15 19.41
N GLU A 253 3.72 -29.35 19.76
CA GLU A 253 4.14 -30.40 20.69
C GLU A 253 3.62 -30.19 22.11
N ASN A 254 3.33 -28.93 22.48
CA ASN A 254 2.85 -28.52 23.79
C ASN A 254 1.31 -28.38 23.85
N LEU A 255 0.59 -28.68 22.77
CA LEU A 255 -0.87 -28.51 22.65
C LEU A 255 -1.59 -29.85 22.38
N PRO A 256 -1.72 -30.73 23.39
CA PRO A 256 -2.40 -32.01 23.23
C PRO A 256 -3.86 -31.87 22.79
N GLU A 257 -4.52 -30.76 23.12
CA GLU A 257 -5.92 -30.46 22.82
C GLU A 257 -6.19 -30.43 21.30
N LEU A 258 -5.21 -30.02 20.48
CA LEU A 258 -5.36 -29.98 19.03
C LEU A 258 -5.41 -31.38 18.42
N LYS A 259 -4.59 -32.29 18.95
CA LYS A 259 -4.56 -33.68 18.52
C LYS A 259 -5.83 -34.41 18.93
N GLU A 260 -6.35 -34.12 20.11
CA GLU A 260 -7.65 -34.61 20.57
C GLU A 260 -8.78 -34.10 19.68
N LEU A 261 -8.78 -32.81 19.34
CA LEU A 261 -9.76 -32.21 18.45
C LEU A 261 -9.72 -32.83 17.05
N GLU A 262 -8.52 -33.01 16.46
CA GLU A 262 -8.35 -33.66 15.15
C GLU A 262 -8.93 -35.08 15.16
N THR A 263 -8.67 -35.85 16.23
CA THR A 263 -9.20 -37.20 16.40
C THR A 263 -10.72 -37.20 16.53
N ALA A 264 -11.29 -36.30 17.33
CA ALA A 264 -12.73 -36.17 17.52
C ALA A 264 -13.44 -35.78 16.22
N LEU A 265 -12.89 -34.81 15.48
CA LEU A 265 -13.42 -34.38 14.19
C LEU A 265 -13.31 -35.46 13.13
N ALA A 266 -12.20 -36.20 13.08
CA ALA A 266 -12.03 -37.33 12.17
C ALA A 266 -13.08 -38.42 12.43
N LYS A 267 -13.36 -38.74 13.70
CA LYS A 267 -14.41 -39.69 14.10
C LYS A 267 -15.80 -39.23 13.67
N THR A 268 -16.14 -37.96 13.93
CA THR A 268 -17.44 -37.41 13.52
C THR A 268 -17.56 -37.35 11.99
N LEU A 269 -16.50 -36.98 11.27
CA LEU A 269 -16.49 -36.95 9.80
C LEU A 269 -16.69 -38.34 9.19
N HIS A 270 -16.11 -39.37 9.81
CA HIS A 270 -16.27 -40.75 9.35
C HIS A 270 -17.74 -41.19 9.26
N ASN A 271 -18.60 -40.70 10.17
CA ASN A 271 -20.03 -41.01 10.15
C ASN A 271 -20.75 -40.43 8.92
N TYR A 272 -20.25 -39.33 8.34
CA TYR A 272 -20.86 -38.67 7.18
C TYR A 272 -20.17 -38.99 5.86
N ALA A 273 -18.85 -39.24 5.89
CA ALA A 273 -18.02 -39.47 4.70
C ALA A 273 -16.92 -40.51 5.00
N PRO A 274 -17.22 -41.82 4.93
CA PRO A 274 -16.25 -42.87 5.19
C PRO A 274 -15.07 -42.82 4.21
N GLY A 275 -13.86 -43.07 4.71
CA GLY A 275 -12.62 -43.02 3.93
C GLY A 275 -11.98 -41.63 3.78
N ARG A 276 -12.54 -40.59 4.41
CA ARG A 276 -11.95 -39.24 4.44
C ARG A 276 -11.40 -38.90 5.83
N GLY A 277 -10.34 -38.09 5.89
CA GLY A 277 -9.70 -37.65 7.13
C GLY A 277 -9.72 -36.13 7.30
N VAL A 278 -9.50 -35.68 8.53
CA VAL A 278 -9.30 -34.26 8.89
C VAL A 278 -7.84 -34.11 9.30
N ARG A 279 -7.18 -33.04 8.83
CA ARG A 279 -5.88 -32.58 9.34
C ARG A 279 -6.01 -31.12 9.73
N LEU A 280 -5.42 -30.73 10.85
CA LEU A 280 -5.40 -29.35 11.32
C LEU A 280 -3.97 -28.82 11.27
N PRO A 281 -3.46 -28.40 10.09
CA PRO A 281 -2.15 -27.79 10.01
C PRO A 281 -2.12 -26.51 10.85
N TRP A 282 -1.17 -26.46 11.79
CA TRP A 282 -1.01 -25.33 12.70
C TRP A 282 -0.02 -24.34 12.09
N ASN A 283 -0.48 -23.11 11.86
CA ASN A 283 0.36 -22.01 11.40
C ASN A 283 0.62 -21.07 12.57
N THR A 284 1.81 -21.15 13.16
CA THR A 284 2.25 -20.17 14.14
C THR A 284 2.60 -18.87 13.42
N PRO A 285 2.02 -17.72 13.78
CA PRO A 285 2.39 -16.45 13.16
C PRO A 285 3.88 -16.15 13.44
N GLU A 286 4.63 -15.76 12.41
CA GLU A 286 6.06 -15.47 12.53
C GLU A 286 6.34 -14.22 13.37
N THR A 287 5.38 -13.29 13.43
CA THR A 287 5.51 -11.99 14.10
C THR A 287 4.31 -11.71 15.00
N LEU A 288 4.59 -11.34 16.25
CA LEU A 288 3.61 -10.79 17.18
C LEU A 288 3.77 -9.27 17.22
N GLU A 289 2.71 -8.54 16.89
CA GLU A 289 2.70 -7.07 17.00
C GLU A 289 2.22 -6.67 18.40
N LEU A 290 3.02 -5.87 19.10
CA LEU A 290 2.56 -5.25 20.34
C LEU A 290 1.57 -4.13 19.99
N PRO A 291 0.39 -4.09 20.63
CA PRO A 291 -0.53 -2.98 20.43
C PRO A 291 0.15 -1.69 20.90
N THR A 292 0.35 -0.75 19.99
CA THR A 292 0.91 0.55 20.32
C THR A 292 -0.18 1.44 20.92
N PRO A 293 0.14 2.28 21.91
CA PRO A 293 -0.85 3.19 22.48
C PRO A 293 -1.30 4.21 21.44
N THR A 294 -2.61 4.33 21.24
CA THR A 294 -3.18 5.38 20.39
C THR A 294 -3.21 6.69 21.17
N THR A 295 -2.48 7.69 20.70
CA THR A 295 -2.48 9.03 21.30
C THR A 295 -3.36 9.98 20.51
N VAL A 296 -4.33 10.63 21.18
CA VAL A 296 -5.07 11.75 20.61
C VAL A 296 -4.37 13.04 21.03
N PRO A 297 -3.72 13.77 20.11
CA PRO A 297 -3.01 14.98 20.46
C PRO A 297 -3.96 16.07 20.93
N ARG A 298 -3.59 16.74 22.01
CA ARG A 298 -4.19 17.98 22.48
C ARG A 298 -3.12 19.05 22.54
N LEU A 299 -3.45 20.25 22.07
CA LEU A 299 -2.56 21.40 22.07
C LEU A 299 -2.99 22.34 23.18
N VAL A 300 -2.01 22.99 23.80
CA VAL A 300 -2.23 23.95 24.88
C VAL A 300 -1.82 25.32 24.37
N GLU A 301 -2.72 26.29 24.46
CA GLU A 301 -2.50 27.70 24.13
C GLU A 301 -2.98 28.54 25.32
N ASP A 302 -2.09 29.32 25.93
CA ASP A 302 -2.39 30.14 27.12
C ASP A 302 -3.13 29.36 28.24
N ASP A 303 -2.61 28.19 28.61
CA ASP A 303 -3.18 27.25 29.59
C ASP A 303 -4.54 26.63 29.21
N PHE A 304 -5.04 26.90 28.00
CA PHE A 304 -6.25 26.29 27.47
C PHE A 304 -5.92 25.06 26.61
N GLU A 305 -6.36 23.89 27.05
CA GLU A 305 -6.21 22.64 26.32
C GLU A 305 -7.35 22.45 25.30
N SER A 306 -7.01 22.18 24.04
CA SER A 306 -7.96 21.93 22.97
C SER A 306 -7.51 20.84 22.01
N THR A 307 -8.45 20.25 21.29
CA THR A 307 -8.15 19.29 20.23
C THR A 307 -7.57 20.00 19.02
N VAL A 308 -6.71 19.32 18.25
CA VAL A 308 -5.98 19.95 17.13
C VAL A 308 -6.93 20.60 16.12
N ASP A 309 -8.05 19.98 15.80
CA ASP A 309 -9.08 20.48 14.88
C ASP A 309 -9.73 21.80 15.34
N ARG A 310 -9.69 22.11 16.64
CA ARG A 310 -10.24 23.33 17.22
C ARG A 310 -9.22 24.44 17.44
N THR A 311 -7.97 24.19 17.09
CA THR A 311 -6.88 25.18 17.20
C THR A 311 -6.76 25.99 15.92
N GLY A 312 -6.23 27.21 16.01
CA GLY A 312 -5.97 28.03 14.83
C GLY A 312 -4.97 27.36 13.88
N HIS A 313 -5.11 27.57 12.56
CA HIS A 313 -4.23 26.96 11.55
C HIS A 313 -2.74 27.24 11.77
N GLY A 314 -2.38 28.36 12.38
CA GLY A 314 -0.99 28.66 12.76
C GLY A 314 -0.42 27.63 13.76
N LEU A 315 -1.19 27.26 14.78
CA LEU A 315 -0.79 26.30 15.80
C LEU A 315 -0.83 24.86 15.25
N GLN A 316 -1.85 24.51 14.47
CA GLN A 316 -1.90 23.23 13.73
C GLN A 316 -0.67 23.06 12.84
N ARG A 317 -0.27 24.11 12.12
CA ARG A 317 0.90 24.10 11.24
C ARG A 317 2.18 23.99 12.04
N ALA A 318 2.33 24.74 13.13
CA ALA A 318 3.48 24.63 14.02
C ALA A 318 3.63 23.20 14.57
N PHE A 319 2.51 22.57 14.96
CA PHE A 319 2.50 21.18 15.40
C PHE A 319 2.91 20.21 14.27
N LEU A 320 2.37 20.36 13.06
CA LEU A 320 2.81 19.57 11.90
C LEU A 320 4.32 19.68 11.67
N LEU A 321 4.87 20.90 11.71
CA LEU A 321 6.30 21.12 11.53
C LEU A 321 7.12 20.45 12.64
N ALA A 322 6.65 20.52 13.88
CA ALA A 322 7.29 19.83 14.99
C ALA A 322 7.31 18.31 14.76
N LEU A 323 6.19 17.72 14.31
CA LEU A 323 6.14 16.29 14.00
C LEU A 323 7.14 15.90 12.89
N LEU A 324 7.13 16.63 11.77
CA LEU A 324 8.05 16.37 10.65
C LEU A 324 9.52 16.55 11.07
N GLN A 325 9.82 17.57 11.86
CA GLN A 325 11.16 17.82 12.37
C GLN A 325 11.62 16.68 13.29
N HIS A 326 10.77 16.23 14.22
CA HIS A 326 11.11 15.12 15.10
C HIS A 326 11.26 13.80 14.34
N LEU A 327 10.50 13.57 13.25
CA LEU A 327 10.67 12.41 12.40
C LEU A 327 12.03 12.44 11.69
N ALA A 328 12.45 13.62 11.22
CA ALA A 328 13.77 13.81 10.60
C ALA A 328 14.92 13.68 11.60
N LEU A 329 14.73 14.11 12.85
CA LEU A 329 15.73 13.97 13.92
C LEU A 329 15.83 12.55 14.47
N ALA A 330 14.77 11.75 14.37
CA ALA A 330 14.78 10.36 14.78
C ALA A 330 15.61 9.47 13.85
N GLN A 331 16.04 9.99 12.69
CA GLN A 331 16.89 9.26 11.75
C GLN A 331 18.28 8.98 12.35
N PRO A 332 18.84 7.78 12.14
CA PRO A 332 20.17 7.47 12.64
C PRO A 332 21.22 8.32 11.88
N PRO A 333 22.33 8.69 12.51
CA PRO A 333 23.38 9.44 11.83
C PRO A 333 23.93 8.64 10.64
N PRO A 334 24.27 9.29 9.51
CA PRO A 334 24.54 8.64 8.22
C PRO A 334 25.73 7.66 8.16
N ASN A 335 26.44 7.43 9.27
CA ASN A 335 27.68 6.64 9.35
C ASN A 335 27.64 5.48 10.37
N GLN A 336 26.47 4.98 10.77
CA GLN A 336 26.33 3.85 11.73
C GLN A 336 25.61 2.61 11.14
N ASN A 337 25.80 2.32 9.85
CA ASN A 337 24.99 1.31 9.14
C ASN A 337 25.58 -0.11 9.03
N ASP A 338 26.75 -0.43 9.63
CA ASP A 338 27.42 -1.71 9.30
C ASP A 338 27.21 -2.89 10.27
N ASP A 339 26.61 -2.71 11.46
CA ASP A 339 26.62 -3.81 12.47
C ASP A 339 25.31 -4.03 13.26
N GLN A 340 24.17 -3.46 12.85
CA GLN A 340 22.90 -3.76 13.53
C GLN A 340 22.20 -4.97 12.86
N PRO A 341 21.72 -5.95 13.65
CA PRO A 341 20.94 -7.06 13.12
C PRO A 341 19.72 -6.51 12.38
N GLU A 342 19.38 -7.11 11.24
CA GLU A 342 18.22 -6.75 10.41
C GLU A 342 16.92 -6.84 11.23
N GLU A 343 16.56 -5.76 11.93
CA GLU A 343 15.23 -5.61 12.51
C GLU A 343 14.21 -5.69 11.38
N THR A 344 13.15 -6.48 11.59
CA THR A 344 12.11 -6.72 10.59
C THR A 344 11.52 -5.38 10.15
N PRO A 345 11.73 -4.94 8.90
CA PRO A 345 11.47 -3.56 8.55
C PRO A 345 9.97 -3.27 8.45
N GLY A 346 9.56 -2.14 9.04
CA GLY A 346 8.27 -1.54 8.75
C GLY A 346 8.15 -1.11 7.28
N PRO A 347 6.93 -0.86 6.77
CA PRO A 347 6.71 -0.45 5.38
C PRO A 347 7.47 0.84 5.05
N ASN A 348 7.88 1.00 3.79
CA ASN A 348 8.41 2.27 3.30
C ASN A 348 7.34 3.35 3.38
N LEU A 349 7.72 4.57 3.79
CA LEU A 349 6.77 5.67 3.94
C LEU A 349 6.76 6.53 2.68
N ILE A 350 5.58 6.93 2.23
CA ILE A 350 5.41 7.87 1.12
C ILE A 350 4.56 9.04 1.61
N LEU A 351 5.16 10.22 1.71
CA LEU A 351 4.52 11.45 2.15
C LEU A 351 4.03 12.25 0.95
N GLY A 352 2.72 12.38 0.80
CA GLY A 352 2.09 13.32 -0.12
C GLY A 352 1.78 14.63 0.61
N ILE A 353 2.29 15.79 0.18
CA ILE A 353 2.05 17.07 0.88
C ILE A 353 1.48 18.12 -0.08
N GLU A 354 0.29 18.63 0.22
CA GLU A 354 -0.30 19.77 -0.48
C GLU A 354 0.16 21.08 0.19
N GLU A 355 0.68 22.02 -0.62
CA GLU A 355 1.07 23.39 -0.23
C GLU A 355 1.86 23.46 1.09
N PRO A 356 3.07 22.86 1.15
CA PRO A 356 3.87 22.86 2.37
C PRO A 356 4.25 24.27 2.87
N GLU A 357 4.15 25.28 2.02
CA GLU A 357 4.38 26.69 2.32
C GLU A 357 3.20 27.42 2.99
N LEU A 358 1.99 26.85 2.99
CA LEU A 358 0.78 27.56 3.40
C LEU A 358 0.90 28.03 4.86
N TYR A 359 0.57 29.31 5.11
CA TYR A 359 0.68 30.00 6.41
C TYR A 359 2.11 30.11 7.00
N LEU A 360 3.17 29.89 6.21
CA LEU A 360 4.55 29.99 6.69
C LEU A 360 5.29 31.24 6.19
N HIS A 361 5.99 31.91 7.10
CA HIS A 361 6.97 32.95 6.75
C HIS A 361 8.11 32.36 5.88
N PRO A 362 8.67 33.11 4.91
CA PRO A 362 9.75 32.65 4.01
C PRO A 362 10.93 31.95 4.71
N GLY A 363 11.34 32.45 5.88
CA GLY A 363 12.41 31.80 6.67
C GLY A 363 12.05 30.38 7.11
N ARG A 364 10.79 30.14 7.49
CA ARG A 364 10.28 28.82 7.87
C ARG A 364 10.11 27.92 6.65
N GLN A 365 9.66 28.45 5.51
CA GLN A 365 9.54 27.68 4.26
C GLN A 365 10.87 27.01 3.88
N ARG A 366 11.99 27.75 3.94
CA ARG A 366 13.33 27.18 3.69
C ARG A 366 13.70 26.07 4.69
N HIS A 367 13.30 26.22 5.94
CA HIS A 367 13.55 25.19 6.95
C HIS A 367 12.75 23.91 6.66
N VAL A 368 11.47 24.04 6.30
CA VAL A 368 10.63 22.91 5.89
C VAL A 368 11.19 22.21 4.66
N ALA A 369 11.59 22.96 3.63
CA ALA A 369 12.19 22.38 2.44
C ALA A 369 13.47 21.57 2.72
N ARG A 370 14.23 21.91 3.79
CA ARG A 370 15.36 21.11 4.26
C ARG A 370 14.91 19.86 5.01
N ILE A 371 13.91 19.98 5.88
CA ILE A 371 13.34 18.83 6.61
C ILE A 371 12.80 17.79 5.62
N LEU A 372 12.06 18.21 4.59
CA LEU A 372 11.54 17.30 3.57
C LEU A 372 12.64 16.58 2.79
N LEU A 373 13.75 17.27 2.51
CA LEU A 373 14.93 16.65 1.91
C LEU A 373 15.58 15.63 2.85
N GLN A 374 15.79 15.99 4.12
CA GLN A 374 16.34 15.07 5.13
C GLN A 374 15.46 13.83 5.31
N LEU A 375 14.14 14.00 5.31
CA LEU A 375 13.20 12.89 5.34
C LEU A 375 13.40 11.99 4.11
N ALA A 376 13.47 12.56 2.92
CA ALA A 376 13.64 11.80 1.68
C ALA A 376 14.98 11.04 1.59
N GLU A 377 16.06 11.61 2.11
CA GLU A 377 17.42 11.03 2.07
C GLU A 377 17.71 10.06 3.22
N GLY A 378 16.85 9.99 4.24
CA GLY A 378 17.10 9.22 5.46
C GLY A 378 16.10 8.09 5.72
N SER A 379 16.36 7.35 6.81
CA SER A 379 15.51 6.25 7.30
C SER A 379 14.96 6.57 8.69
N ILE A 380 13.75 6.12 9.00
CA ILE A 380 13.12 6.31 10.32
C ILE A 380 13.23 4.97 11.08
N PRO A 381 14.11 4.85 12.10
CA PRO A 381 14.37 3.60 12.80
C PRO A 381 13.09 2.97 13.33
N GLY A 382 12.95 1.66 13.07
CA GLY A 382 11.79 0.87 13.47
C GLY A 382 10.47 1.19 12.75
N VAL A 383 10.44 2.19 11.87
CA VAL A 383 9.20 2.68 11.25
C VAL A 383 9.22 2.53 9.73
N ALA A 384 10.24 3.08 9.07
CA ALA A 384 10.37 3.05 7.62
C ALA A 384 11.84 3.04 7.21
N GLN A 385 12.24 2.05 6.41
CA GLN A 385 13.60 2.00 5.85
C GLN A 385 13.86 3.14 4.88
N ARG A 386 12.86 3.52 4.08
CA ARG A 386 12.92 4.65 3.16
C ARG A 386 11.69 5.52 3.31
N THR A 387 11.89 6.83 3.16
CA THR A 387 10.80 7.79 3.04
C THR A 387 10.87 8.43 1.67
N GLN A 388 9.78 8.38 0.92
CA GLN A 388 9.61 9.14 -0.32
C GLN A 388 8.73 10.35 -0.04
N VAL A 389 9.05 11.51 -0.61
CA VAL A 389 8.28 12.74 -0.40
C VAL A 389 7.86 13.31 -1.75
N ILE A 390 6.54 13.45 -1.95
CA ILE A 390 5.93 14.05 -3.14
C ILE A 390 5.09 15.23 -2.66
N TYR A 391 5.36 16.44 -3.15
CA TYR A 391 4.62 17.61 -2.66
C TYR A 391 4.27 18.59 -3.77
N GLY A 392 3.11 19.23 -3.67
CA GLY A 392 2.70 20.31 -4.57
C GLY A 392 2.98 21.67 -3.96
N THR A 393 3.69 22.55 -4.67
CA THR A 393 4.05 23.89 -4.18
C THR A 393 3.89 24.97 -5.25
N HIS A 394 3.62 26.18 -4.77
CA HIS A 394 3.67 27.45 -5.49
C HIS A 394 4.85 28.31 -5.06
N SER A 395 5.56 27.91 -4.00
CA SER A 395 6.68 28.68 -3.46
C SER A 395 7.98 28.31 -4.17
N PRO A 396 8.70 29.29 -4.75
CA PRO A 396 10.02 29.04 -5.32
C PRO A 396 11.05 28.64 -4.26
N LEU A 397 10.76 28.83 -2.96
CA LEU A 397 11.69 28.48 -1.88
C LEU A 397 11.77 26.97 -1.62
N PHE A 398 10.82 26.19 -2.17
CA PHE A 398 10.86 24.74 -2.16
C PHE A 398 11.56 24.16 -3.40
N VAL A 399 11.78 24.99 -4.43
CA VAL A 399 12.41 24.62 -5.69
C VAL A 399 13.85 25.13 -5.67
N GLY A 400 14.79 24.28 -5.22
CA GLY A 400 16.21 24.62 -5.21
C GLY A 400 16.81 24.59 -6.62
N ILE A 401 17.63 25.59 -6.97
CA ILE A 401 18.40 25.61 -8.23
C ILE A 401 19.39 24.43 -8.29
N ASP A 402 19.87 23.99 -7.13
CA ASP A 402 20.68 22.79 -6.89
C ASP A 402 19.93 21.47 -7.09
N ARG A 403 18.63 21.52 -7.41
CA ARG A 403 17.71 20.37 -7.43
C ARG A 403 16.87 20.32 -8.71
N GLY A 404 17.40 20.85 -9.82
CA GLY A 404 16.68 20.94 -11.10
C GLY A 404 16.15 19.61 -11.63
N ASP A 405 16.82 18.50 -11.32
CA ASP A 405 16.39 17.15 -11.71
C ASP A 405 15.20 16.64 -10.88
N LYS A 406 14.87 17.28 -9.75
CA LYS A 406 13.86 16.87 -8.76
C LYS A 406 12.51 17.61 -8.89
N VAL A 407 12.32 18.41 -9.96
CA VAL A 407 11.20 19.36 -10.18
C VAL A 407 10.32 18.96 -11.35
#